data_AF-A0A1I8C1G4-F1
#
_entry.id   AF-A0A1I8C1G4-F1
#
_cell.length_a   1.000
_cell.length_b   1.000
_cell.length_c   1.000
_cell.angle_alpha   90.00
_cell.angle_beta   90.00
_cell.angle_gamma   90.00
#
_symmetry.space_group_name_H-M   'P 1'
#
loop_
_entity.id
_entity.type
_entity.pdbx_description
1 polymer ?
#
loop_
_entity_poly.entity_id
_entity_poly.type
_entity_poly.pdbx_seq_one_letter_code
_entity_poly.pdbx_strand_id
1 'polypeptide(L)'
;MDQTQMLLFNCLGQRIETSKDLSKMVDNISFDFINWPNFGLSERAENIEKQNNYVIFTKYQLSNIYNPKMRFFIYNKQRNDGSIRKVTIYRIIK
;
A
#
# COMPACT_ATOMS: atom_id res chain seq x y z
N MET A 1 -10.14 15.40 8.02
CA MET A 1 -9.51 14.09 7.77
C MET A 1 -10.60 13.04 7.94
N ASP A 2 -10.92 12.27 6.89
CA ASP A 2 -11.87 11.16 7.02
C ASP A 2 -11.14 9.96 7.65
N GLN A 3 -11.32 9.77 8.96
CA GLN A 3 -10.67 8.71 9.75
C GLN A 3 -10.98 7.31 9.20
N THR A 4 -12.13 7.15 8.55
CA THR A 4 -12.66 5.87 8.05
C THR A 4 -11.77 5.27 6.96
N GLN A 5 -11.28 6.13 6.07
CA GLN A 5 -10.50 5.72 4.91
C GLN A 5 -9.09 5.22 5.28
N MET A 6 -8.46 5.88 6.26
CA MET A 6 -7.16 5.46 6.79
C MET A 6 -7.27 4.14 7.57
N LEU A 7 -8.35 3.94 8.32
CA LEU A 7 -8.65 2.67 8.99
C LEU A 7 -8.79 1.53 7.98
N LEU A 8 -9.51 1.76 6.86
CA LEU A 8 -9.66 0.78 5.80
C LEU A 8 -8.31 0.37 5.20
N PHE A 9 -7.43 1.33 4.92
CA PHE A 9 -6.09 1.03 4.40
C PHE A 9 -5.27 0.16 5.38
N ASN A 10 -5.28 0.51 6.67
CA ASN A 10 -4.56 -0.25 7.70
C ASN A 10 -5.10 -1.69 7.81
N CYS A 11 -6.42 -1.86 7.80
CA CYS A 11 -7.04 -3.19 7.81
C CYS A 11 -6.67 -4.00 6.57
N LEU A 12 -6.58 -3.38 5.39
CA LEU A 12 -6.16 -4.04 4.16
C LEU A 12 -4.70 -4.51 4.23
N GLY A 13 -3.78 -3.64 4.68
CA GLY A 13 -2.38 -4.00 4.90
C GLY A 13 -2.23 -5.18 5.85
N GLN A 14 -2.89 -5.10 7.01
CA GLN A 14 -2.88 -6.18 8.01
C GLN A 14 -3.43 -7.48 7.45
N ARG A 15 -4.51 -7.44 6.66
CA ARG A 15 -5.09 -8.62 6.03
C ARG A 15 -4.14 -9.24 4.99
N ILE A 16 -3.47 -8.43 4.18
CA ILE A 16 -2.46 -8.90 3.23
C ILE A 16 -1.32 -9.61 3.95
N GLU A 17 -0.84 -9.08 5.08
CA GLU A 17 0.25 -9.69 5.83
C GLU A 17 -0.16 -10.98 6.51
N THR A 18 -1.30 -10.98 7.19
CA THR A 18 -1.63 -11.98 8.22
C THR A 18 -2.78 -12.91 7.86
N SER A 19 -3.43 -12.75 6.71
CA SER A 19 -4.46 -13.70 6.32
C SER A 19 -3.85 -15.01 5.82
N LYS A 20 -4.38 -16.14 6.29
CA LYS A 20 -4.00 -17.48 5.79
C LYS A 20 -4.59 -17.79 4.42
N ASP A 21 -5.70 -17.14 4.07
CA ASP A 21 -6.39 -17.31 2.79
C ASP A 21 -6.61 -15.95 2.12
N LEU A 22 -5.83 -15.74 1.07
CA LEU A 22 -5.91 -14.57 0.19
C LEU A 22 -6.39 -14.94 -1.22
N SER A 23 -6.94 -16.14 -1.41
CA SER A 23 -7.42 -16.61 -2.73
C SER A 23 -8.48 -15.69 -3.34
N LYS A 24 -9.28 -15.03 -2.50
CA LYS A 24 -10.32 -14.06 -2.88
C LYS A 24 -9.88 -12.60 -2.82
N MET A 25 -8.60 -12.33 -2.52
CA MET A 25 -8.10 -10.98 -2.51
C MET A 25 -8.06 -10.45 -3.95
N VAL A 26 -8.60 -9.26 -4.15
CA VAL A 26 -8.55 -8.61 -5.46
C VAL A 26 -7.11 -8.23 -5.84
N ASP A 27 -6.79 -8.37 -7.11
CA ASP A 27 -5.41 -8.17 -7.59
C ASP A 27 -5.03 -6.69 -7.74
N ASN A 28 -6.00 -5.77 -7.77
CA ASN A 28 -5.76 -4.33 -7.86
C ASN A 28 -6.79 -3.55 -7.03
N ILE A 29 -6.30 -2.72 -6.10
CA ILE A 29 -7.10 -1.79 -5.31
C ILE A 29 -6.48 -0.41 -5.49
N SER A 30 -7.29 0.59 -5.82
CA SER A 30 -6.82 1.98 -5.92
C SER A 30 -7.72 2.92 -5.13
N PHE A 31 -7.07 3.82 -4.39
CA PHE A 31 -7.69 4.93 -3.69
C PHE A 31 -7.21 6.21 -4.35
N ASP A 32 -8.12 6.90 -5.03
CA ASP A 32 -7.84 8.13 -5.77
C ASP A 32 -8.45 9.35 -5.08
N PHE A 33 -7.87 10.52 -5.31
CA PHE A 33 -8.33 11.81 -4.77
C PHE A 33 -8.39 11.90 -3.23
N ILE A 34 -7.57 11.11 -2.56
CA ILE A 34 -7.43 11.12 -1.10
C ILE A 34 -6.54 12.28 -0.62
N ASN A 35 -6.62 12.54 0.68
CA ASN A 35 -5.74 13.46 1.39
C ASN A 35 -5.32 12.84 2.73
N TRP A 36 -4.58 11.74 2.65
CA TRP A 36 -4.15 10.99 3.83
C TRP A 36 -2.81 11.51 4.33
N PRO A 37 -2.56 11.50 5.66
CA PRO A 37 -1.21 11.73 6.16
C PRO A 37 -0.29 10.64 5.61
N ASN A 38 1.01 10.93 5.53
CA ASN A 38 1.99 9.90 5.23
C ASN A 38 2.03 8.93 6.41
N PHE A 39 1.44 7.76 6.25
CA PHE A 39 1.58 6.65 7.19
C PHE A 39 2.72 5.77 6.70
N GLY A 40 3.69 5.50 7.58
CA GLY A 40 4.64 4.43 7.35
C GLY A 40 3.87 3.11 7.22
N LEU A 41 4.25 2.28 6.25
CA LEU A 41 3.77 0.90 6.22
C LEU A 41 4.43 0.09 7.35
N SER A 42 3.98 -1.15 7.55
CA SER A 42 4.60 -2.04 8.53
C SER A 42 6.11 -2.17 8.30
N GLU A 43 6.86 -2.52 9.35
CA GLU A 43 8.32 -2.77 9.24
C GLU A 43 8.67 -3.84 8.20
N ARG A 44 7.70 -4.69 7.82
CA ARG A 44 7.88 -5.75 6.82
C ARG A 44 7.69 -5.26 5.39
N ALA A 45 7.18 -4.04 5.21
CA ALA A 45 7.06 -3.42 3.91
C ALA A 45 8.44 -2.90 3.47
N GLU A 46 9.04 -3.60 2.51
CA GLU A 46 10.32 -3.20 1.96
C GLU A 46 10.12 -1.99 1.04
N ASN A 47 10.84 -0.89 1.30
CA ASN A 47 10.85 0.24 0.40
C ASN A 47 11.79 -0.08 -0.78
N ILE A 48 11.20 -0.27 -1.96
CA ILE A 48 11.94 -0.68 -3.15
C ILE A 48 12.29 0.52 -4.02
N GLU A 49 11.50 1.60 -3.94
CA GLU A 49 11.71 2.77 -4.79
C GLU A 49 11.15 4.02 -4.13
N LYS A 50 11.95 5.09 -4.16
CA LYS A 50 11.51 6.43 -3.82
C LYS A 50 11.99 7.38 -4.91
N GLN A 51 11.06 8.02 -5.62
CA GLN A 51 11.38 9.04 -6.61
C GLN A 51 10.86 10.39 -6.15
N ASN A 52 11.69 11.42 -6.33
CA ASN A 52 11.45 12.77 -5.81
C ASN A 52 11.53 13.83 -6.93
N ASN A 53 11.06 13.48 -8.13
CA ASN A 53 10.99 14.41 -9.27
C ASN A 53 9.65 15.19 -9.23
N TYR A 54 9.16 15.72 -10.36
CA TYR A 54 7.87 16.43 -10.50
C TYR A 54 6.66 15.76 -9.80
N VAL A 55 6.76 14.47 -9.49
CA VAL A 55 5.83 13.73 -8.64
C VAL A 55 6.63 12.96 -7.60
N ILE A 56 6.27 13.13 -6.33
CA ILE A 56 6.82 12.33 -5.22
C ILE A 56 6.06 11.01 -5.17
N PHE A 57 6.75 9.89 -5.30
CA PHE A 57 6.15 8.59 -5.04
C PHE A 57 7.08 7.66 -4.28
N THR A 58 6.48 6.75 -3.52
CA THR A 58 7.16 5.65 -2.86
C THR A 58 6.48 4.34 -3.24
N LYS A 59 7.30 3.34 -3.58
CA LYS A 59 6.87 1.98 -3.84
C LYS A 59 7.36 1.06 -2.73
N TYR A 60 6.44 0.29 -2.20
CA TYR A 60 6.74 -0.74 -1.22
C TYR A 60 6.37 -2.11 -1.75
N GLN A 61 7.01 -3.14 -1.23
CA GLN A 61 6.57 -4.51 -1.40
C GLN A 61 6.19 -5.11 -0.06
N LEU A 62 5.07 -5.82 -0.06
CA LEU A 62 4.54 -6.50 1.08
C LEU A 62 4.36 -7.98 0.76
N SER A 63 4.88 -8.84 1.63
CA SER A 63 4.77 -10.29 1.50
C SER A 63 3.88 -10.85 2.60
N ASN A 64 3.03 -11.81 2.25
CA ASN A 64 2.23 -12.51 3.24
C ASN A 64 3.11 -13.43 4.11
N ILE A 65 2.84 -13.49 5.41
CA ILE A 65 3.68 -14.21 6.37
C ILE A 65 3.51 -15.72 6.30
N TYR A 66 2.35 -16.19 5.86
CA TYR A 66 2.01 -17.61 5.72
C TYR A 66 2.28 -18.13 4.30
N ASN A 67 2.29 -17.26 3.30
CA ASN A 67 2.58 -17.60 1.90
C ASN A 67 3.47 -16.52 1.24
N PRO A 68 4.80 -16.60 1.39
CA PRO A 68 5.73 -15.62 0.83
C PRO A 68 5.72 -15.50 -0.69
N LYS A 69 5.14 -16.47 -1.42
CA LYS A 69 4.94 -16.36 -2.87
C LYS A 69 3.86 -15.32 -3.20
N MET A 70 2.92 -15.10 -2.29
CA MET A 70 1.90 -14.09 -2.42
C MET A 70 2.42 -12.74 -1.96
N ARG A 71 2.70 -11.88 -2.94
CA ARG A 71 3.29 -10.58 -2.73
C ARG A 71 2.45 -9.51 -3.39
N PHE A 72 2.50 -8.33 -2.81
CA PHE A 72 1.84 -7.15 -3.29
C PHE A 72 2.84 -6.03 -3.34
N PHE A 73 2.61 -5.12 -4.25
CA PHE A 73 3.26 -3.85 -4.24
C PHE A 73 2.26 -2.77 -3.85
N ILE A 74 2.74 -1.76 -3.15
CA ILE A 74 1.95 -0.63 -2.66
C ILE A 74 2.63 0.63 -3.18
N TYR A 75 1.93 1.37 -4.04
CA TYR A 75 2.37 2.65 -4.56
C TYR A 75 1.67 3.78 -3.84
N ASN A 76 2.44 4.68 -3.24
CA ASN A 76 1.95 5.90 -2.62
C ASN A 76 2.43 7.09 -3.45
N LYS A 77 1.49 7.84 -4.04
CA LYS A 77 1.77 9.12 -4.70
C LYS A 77 1.47 10.25 -3.74
N GLN A 78 2.49 11.06 -3.48
CA GLN A 78 2.45 12.17 -2.52
C GLN A 78 2.34 13.52 -3.24
N ARG A 79 1.79 14.51 -2.52
CA ARG A 79 1.85 15.92 -2.88
C ARG A 79 3.12 16.54 -2.29
N ASN A 80 3.41 17.79 -2.67
CA ASN A 80 4.58 18.53 -2.18
C ASN A 80 4.55 18.78 -0.67
N ASP A 81 3.35 18.79 -0.05
CA ASP A 81 3.17 18.90 1.41
C ASP A 81 3.37 17.57 2.15
N GLY A 82 3.73 16.49 1.44
CA GLY A 82 3.92 15.15 1.98
C GLY A 82 2.64 14.34 2.17
N SER A 83 1.46 14.90 1.91
CA SER A 83 0.19 14.17 1.98
C SER A 83 0.07 13.17 0.82
N ILE A 84 -0.56 12.03 1.07
CA ILE A 84 -0.81 11.01 0.05
C ILE A 84 -2.08 11.39 -0.72
N ARG A 85 -1.93 11.52 -2.05
CA ARG A 85 -3.01 11.81 -3.00
C ARG A 85 -3.60 10.57 -3.67
N LYS A 86 -2.80 9.51 -3.79
CA LYS A 86 -3.22 8.24 -4.37
C LYS A 86 -2.47 7.08 -3.74
N VAL A 87 -3.18 6.00 -3.45
CA VAL A 87 -2.60 4.71 -3.11
C VAL A 87 -3.08 3.64 -4.08
N THR A 88 -2.16 2.83 -4.61
CA THR A 88 -2.50 1.65 -5.40
C THR A 88 -1.83 0.42 -4.82
N ILE A 89 -2.61 -0.62 -4.56
CA ILE A 89 -2.15 -1.93 -4.13
C ILE A 89 -2.36 -2.88 -5.29
N TYR A 90 -1.31 -3.61 -5.69
CA TYR A 90 -1.42 -4.57 -6.78
C TYR A 90 -0.66 -5.85 -6.47
N ARG A 91 -1.29 -6.98 -6.76
CA ARG A 91 -0.71 -8.30 -6.55
C ARG A 91 0.38 -8.56 -7.58
N ILE A 92 1.46 -9.18 -7.14
CA ILE A 92 2.53 -9.65 -8.02
C ILE A 92 2.15 -11.05 -8.50
N ILE A 93 1.74 -11.13 -9.76
CA ILE A 93 1.54 -12.41 -10.46
C ILE A 93 2.87 -12.72 -11.17
N LYS A 94 3.50 -13.82 -10.80
CA LYS A 94 4.68 -14.37 -11.48
C LYS A 94 4.27 -15.66 -12.19
#